data_AF-A0A834MH49-F1
#
_entry.id   AF-A0A834MH49-F1
#
_cell.length_a   1.000
_cell.length_b   1.000
_cell.length_c   1.000
_cell.angle_alpha   90.00
_cell.angle_beta   90.00
_cell.angle_gamma   90.00
#
_symmetry.space_group_name_H-M   'P 1'
#
loop_
_entity.id
_entity.type
_entity.pdbx_description
1 polymer ?
#
loop_
_entity_poly.entity_id
_entity_poly.type
_entity_poly.pdbx_seq_one_letter_code
_entity_poly.pdbx_strand_id
1 'polypeptide(L)'
;MFSPLCTGKDGWRQPGEPRKFYHTNYNHKLPYHSSAILASALQTVTMKYRLKSNSFSLMNICADLTSNGRKLVATSVCHPFSLNCDSDFIDCLDKWEGPLYQSITPRCTIGTERVMQHLTILGIPESRLKKAANKAGQQRDMPAYKYNTVKDMLEYYLACTTYATASNVTSIEKPLQVNAPYPEIFDQYIGQDGNVYASSRYDDTKVQSIPIMAGFHSGSEIGGLLESLHTEARKLKIARFHQFTIDKDEYEECLNDILTLKEEYEDSYLI
;
A
#
# COMPACT_ATOMS: atom_id res chain seq x y z
N MET A 1 5.14 15.21 7.06
CA MET A 1 4.74 13.81 6.84
C MET A 1 5.89 13.04 6.21
N PHE A 2 6.23 11.85 6.68
CA PHE A 2 7.21 10.95 6.05
C PHE A 2 6.73 9.49 6.11
N SER A 3 7.21 8.65 5.20
CA SER A 3 6.90 7.21 5.17
C SER A 3 8.13 6.39 4.83
N PRO A 4 8.67 5.59 5.77
CA PRO A 4 9.77 4.70 5.47
C PRO A 4 9.27 3.52 4.62
N LEU A 5 10.04 3.17 3.59
CA LEU A 5 9.69 2.13 2.62
C LEU A 5 10.74 1.02 2.61
N CYS A 6 10.28 -0.23 2.68
CA CYS A 6 11.11 -1.42 2.68
C CYS A 6 10.32 -2.64 2.16
N THR A 7 10.93 -3.43 1.28
CA THR A 7 10.40 -4.75 0.91
C THR A 7 10.70 -5.83 1.95
N GLY A 8 11.51 -5.52 2.96
CA GLY A 8 11.74 -6.36 4.14
C GLY A 8 10.80 -6.01 5.30
N LYS A 9 10.63 -6.95 6.23
CA LYS A 9 9.77 -6.75 7.40
C LYS A 9 10.35 -5.78 8.45
N ASP A 10 11.67 -5.67 8.57
CA ASP A 10 12.30 -5.02 9.74
C ASP A 10 12.92 -3.65 9.46
N GLY A 11 13.67 -3.51 8.38
CA GLY A 11 14.22 -2.22 7.89
C GLY A 11 15.21 -1.47 8.78
N TRP A 12 15.51 -1.93 9.99
CA TRP A 12 16.49 -1.31 10.88
C TRP A 12 17.93 -1.74 10.53
N ARG A 13 18.62 -2.45 11.43
CA ARG A 13 20.00 -2.92 11.20
C ARG A 13 20.10 -3.94 10.07
N GLN A 14 19.02 -4.69 9.85
CA GLN A 14 18.87 -5.67 8.79
C GLN A 14 17.44 -5.56 8.22
N PRO A 15 17.24 -5.86 6.93
CA PRO A 15 15.93 -5.74 6.29
C PRO A 15 14.90 -6.75 6.85
N GLY A 16 15.35 -7.82 7.51
CA GLY A 16 14.48 -8.90 8.00
C GLY A 16 13.98 -9.79 6.86
N GLU A 17 12.95 -10.59 7.15
CA GLU A 17 12.35 -11.48 6.15
C GLU A 17 11.77 -10.69 4.96
N PRO A 18 12.00 -11.14 3.71
CA PRO A 18 11.38 -10.54 2.54
C PRO A 18 9.85 -10.63 2.60
N ARG A 19 9.18 -9.54 2.28
CA ARG A 19 7.72 -9.51 2.15
C ARG A 19 7.32 -10.25 0.88
N LYS A 20 6.21 -10.99 0.92
CA LYS A 20 5.67 -11.70 -0.24
C LYS A 20 4.57 -10.87 -0.88
N PHE A 21 4.50 -10.92 -2.20
CA PHE A 21 3.43 -10.32 -2.98
C PHE A 21 2.85 -11.42 -3.87
N TYR A 22 1.53 -11.49 -3.97
CA TYR A 22 0.87 -12.48 -4.83
C TYR A 22 1.29 -12.28 -6.28
N HIS A 23 1.48 -13.37 -7.00
CA HIS A 23 1.91 -13.38 -8.40
C HIS A 23 3.22 -12.63 -8.72
N THR A 24 4.07 -12.41 -7.72
CA THR A 24 5.34 -11.71 -7.88
C THR A 24 6.51 -12.51 -7.29
N ASN A 25 7.37 -13.00 -8.17
CA ASN A 25 8.60 -13.73 -7.89
C ASN A 25 9.82 -12.80 -7.98
N TYR A 26 9.93 -11.88 -7.02
CA TYR A 26 11.07 -10.96 -6.98
C TYR A 26 12.25 -11.53 -6.16
N ASN A 27 13.48 -11.19 -6.57
CA ASN A 27 14.67 -11.54 -5.81
C ASN A 27 15.03 -10.38 -4.87
N HIS A 28 14.78 -10.57 -3.57
CA HIS A 28 15.07 -9.58 -2.52
C HIS A 28 16.56 -9.21 -2.38
N LYS A 29 17.47 -10.01 -2.94
CA LYS A 29 18.91 -9.70 -2.97
C LYS A 29 19.29 -8.75 -4.10
N LEU A 30 18.39 -8.49 -5.04
CA LEU A 30 18.60 -7.55 -6.14
C LEU A 30 17.88 -6.24 -5.82
N PRO A 31 18.61 -5.16 -5.47
CA PRO A 31 17.98 -3.86 -5.17
C PRO A 31 17.09 -3.38 -6.30
N TYR A 32 17.45 -3.66 -7.55
CA TYR A 32 16.64 -3.35 -8.73
C TYR A 32 15.20 -3.91 -8.66
N HIS A 33 15.02 -5.15 -8.17
CA HIS A 33 13.70 -5.75 -8.02
C HIS A 33 12.89 -5.06 -6.92
N SER A 34 13.50 -4.84 -5.75
CA SER A 34 12.86 -4.13 -4.65
C SER A 34 12.52 -2.69 -5.03
N SER A 35 13.44 -1.97 -5.68
CA SER A 35 13.23 -0.61 -6.17
C SER A 35 12.09 -0.52 -7.16
N ALA A 36 11.90 -1.53 -8.04
CA ALA A 36 10.78 -1.55 -8.96
C ALA A 36 9.43 -1.62 -8.23
N ILE A 37 9.31 -2.47 -7.20
CA ILE A 37 8.09 -2.57 -6.38
C ILE A 37 7.84 -1.27 -5.59
N LEU A 38 8.88 -0.72 -4.95
CA LEU A 38 8.77 0.53 -4.19
C LEU A 38 8.43 1.73 -5.10
N ALA A 39 9.01 1.78 -6.30
CA ALA A 39 8.70 2.79 -7.30
C ALA A 39 7.26 2.64 -7.83
N SER A 40 6.78 1.41 -8.07
CA SER A 40 5.38 1.14 -8.41
C SER A 40 4.42 1.66 -7.34
N ALA A 41 4.73 1.42 -6.07
CA ALA A 41 3.94 1.89 -4.93
C ALA A 41 3.96 3.44 -4.86
N LEU A 42 5.14 4.07 -4.91
CA LEU A 42 5.30 5.53 -4.91
C LEU A 42 4.59 6.18 -6.09
N GLN A 43 4.71 5.63 -7.29
CA GLN A 43 4.01 6.12 -8.47
C GLN A 43 2.50 6.12 -8.23
N THR A 44 1.97 5.05 -7.64
CA THR A 44 0.54 4.87 -7.38
C THR A 44 0.02 5.78 -6.27
N VAL A 45 0.61 5.77 -5.07
CA VAL A 45 0.13 6.59 -3.94
C VAL A 45 0.19 8.09 -4.21
N THR A 46 1.13 8.53 -5.06
CA THR A 46 1.29 9.94 -5.41
C THR A 46 0.34 10.42 -6.50
N MET A 47 -0.44 9.55 -7.12
CA MET A 47 -1.35 9.94 -8.20
C MET A 47 -2.39 10.96 -7.77
N LYS A 48 -2.95 10.82 -6.56
CA LYS A 48 -4.06 11.67 -6.10
C LYS A 48 -3.77 13.17 -6.25
N TYR A 49 -2.54 13.60 -5.94
CA TYR A 49 -2.12 15.00 -6.04
C TYR A 49 -1.39 15.36 -7.34
N ARG A 50 -1.08 14.38 -8.19
CA ARG A 50 -0.48 14.60 -9.52
C ARG A 50 -1.51 14.64 -10.65
N LEU A 51 -2.72 14.16 -10.40
CA LEU A 51 -3.84 14.20 -11.34
C LEU A 51 -4.34 15.63 -11.54
N LYS A 52 -4.34 16.12 -12.78
CA LYS A 52 -4.89 17.44 -13.13
C LYS A 52 -6.40 17.55 -12.91
N SER A 53 -7.11 16.43 -12.99
CA SER A 53 -8.55 16.35 -12.75
C SER A 53 -8.92 16.47 -11.26
N ASN A 54 -7.93 16.42 -10.37
CA ASN A 54 -8.14 16.48 -8.94
C ASN A 54 -7.55 17.78 -8.38
N SER A 55 -8.32 18.52 -7.58
CA SER A 55 -7.85 19.71 -6.87
C SER A 55 -7.09 19.39 -5.58
N PHE A 56 -6.88 18.10 -5.28
CA PHE A 56 -6.22 17.64 -4.06
C PHE A 56 -4.72 17.93 -4.09
N SER A 57 -4.24 18.73 -3.15
CA SER A 57 -2.80 19.03 -3.02
C SER A 57 -2.09 18.01 -2.13
N LEU A 58 -0.76 17.98 -2.18
CA LEU A 58 0.04 17.23 -1.21
C LEU A 58 -0.20 17.73 0.22
N MET A 59 -0.47 19.03 0.40
CA MET A 59 -0.80 19.61 1.70
C MET A 59 -2.09 19.01 2.26
N ASN A 60 -3.11 18.78 1.42
CA ASN A 60 -4.35 18.15 1.85
C ASN A 60 -4.12 16.70 2.29
N ILE A 61 -3.28 15.94 1.58
CA ILE A 61 -2.93 14.56 1.97
C ILE A 61 -2.22 14.55 3.32
N CYS A 62 -1.27 15.47 3.53
CA CYS A 62 -0.62 15.62 4.81
C CYS A 62 -1.64 15.96 5.90
N ALA A 63 -2.49 16.97 5.70
CA ALA A 63 -3.47 17.40 6.68
C ALA A 63 -4.41 16.26 7.13
N ASP A 64 -4.86 15.44 6.18
CA ASP A 64 -5.71 14.28 6.46
C ASP A 64 -4.97 13.22 7.30
N LEU A 65 -3.71 12.93 6.99
CA LEU A 65 -2.95 11.82 7.58
C LEU A 65 -2.09 12.19 8.80
N THR A 66 -1.89 13.48 9.08
CA THR A 66 -1.05 13.97 10.18
C THR A 66 -1.86 14.69 11.25
N SER A 67 -3.08 14.23 11.50
CA SER A 67 -3.90 14.73 12.61
C SER A 67 -3.26 14.42 13.97
N ASN A 68 -3.56 15.22 14.98
CA ASN A 68 -3.12 15.01 16.37
C ASN A 68 -1.60 14.81 16.49
N GLY A 69 -0.79 15.73 15.95
CA GLY A 69 0.67 15.67 16.11
C GLY A 69 1.40 14.56 15.34
N ARG A 70 0.67 13.61 14.73
CA ARG A 70 1.22 12.51 13.91
C ARG A 70 2.08 13.06 12.76
N LYS A 71 3.17 12.38 12.41
CA LYS A 71 4.12 12.82 11.35
C LYS A 71 4.56 11.72 10.39
N LEU A 72 4.42 10.46 10.80
CA LEU A 72 4.72 9.25 10.06
C LEU A 72 3.44 8.64 9.47
N VAL A 73 3.53 8.08 8.28
CA VAL A 73 2.45 7.26 7.70
C VAL A 73 3.01 5.92 7.23
N ALA A 74 2.21 4.87 7.36
CA ALA A 74 2.52 3.59 6.76
C ALA A 74 2.10 3.58 5.28
N THR A 75 2.86 2.90 4.44
CA THR A 75 2.55 2.71 3.02
C THR A 75 2.23 1.24 2.76
N SER A 76 1.19 0.98 1.98
CA SER A 76 0.84 -0.36 1.48
C SER A 76 0.86 -0.44 -0.03
N VAL A 77 0.99 -1.67 -0.54
CA VAL A 77 0.86 -1.97 -1.97
C VAL A 77 0.25 -3.36 -2.18
N CYS A 78 -0.59 -3.49 -3.19
CA CYS A 78 -1.07 -4.73 -3.79
C CYS A 78 -0.52 -4.79 -5.22
N HIS A 79 0.48 -5.64 -5.44
CA HIS A 79 1.34 -5.62 -6.63
C HIS A 79 1.56 -7.03 -7.19
N PRO A 80 0.97 -7.40 -8.34
CA PRO A 80 -0.16 -6.72 -8.99
C PRO A 80 -1.46 -6.86 -8.18
N PHE A 81 -2.47 -6.06 -8.52
CA PHE A 81 -3.83 -6.28 -8.04
C PHE A 81 -4.42 -7.50 -8.76
N SER A 82 -4.67 -8.58 -8.04
CA SER A 82 -4.92 -9.91 -8.62
C SER A 82 -6.36 -10.08 -9.12
N LEU A 83 -6.71 -9.41 -10.22
CA LEU A 83 -8.01 -9.54 -10.89
C LEU A 83 -7.95 -10.65 -11.94
N ASN A 84 -8.82 -11.67 -11.82
CA ASN A 84 -8.87 -12.74 -12.82
C ASN A 84 -9.45 -12.21 -14.14
N CYS A 85 -8.96 -12.71 -15.28
CA CYS A 85 -9.40 -12.28 -16.62
C CYS A 85 -10.91 -12.48 -16.83
N ASP A 86 -11.47 -13.54 -16.24
CA ASP A 86 -12.88 -13.96 -16.41
C ASP A 86 -13.80 -13.47 -15.28
N SER A 87 -13.28 -12.63 -14.37
CA SER A 87 -14.06 -12.05 -13.26
C SER A 87 -14.18 -10.55 -13.35
N ASP A 88 -15.28 -10.03 -12.81
CA ASP A 88 -15.46 -8.61 -12.57
C ASP A 88 -14.90 -8.21 -11.21
N PHE A 89 -14.69 -6.91 -11.02
CA PHE A 89 -14.17 -6.35 -9.77
C PHE A 89 -15.06 -6.67 -8.56
N ILE A 90 -16.39 -6.65 -8.74
CA ILE A 90 -17.34 -7.02 -7.68
C ILE A 90 -17.13 -8.47 -7.19
N ASP A 91 -16.95 -9.42 -8.11
CA ASP A 91 -16.72 -10.83 -7.75
C ASP A 91 -15.34 -11.01 -7.12
N CYS A 92 -14.35 -10.25 -7.59
CA CYS A 92 -12.99 -10.27 -7.06
C CYS A 92 -12.96 -9.81 -5.60
N LEU A 93 -13.67 -8.72 -5.27
CA LEU A 93 -13.77 -8.22 -3.90
C LEU A 93 -14.61 -9.13 -2.99
N ASP A 94 -15.73 -9.67 -3.47
CA ASP A 94 -16.59 -10.58 -2.72
C ASP A 94 -15.85 -11.86 -2.29
N LYS A 95 -14.98 -12.38 -3.16
CA LYS A 95 -14.16 -13.58 -2.92
C LYS A 95 -12.77 -13.28 -2.36
N TRP A 96 -12.47 -12.02 -2.04
CA TRP A 96 -11.14 -11.65 -1.58
C TRP A 96 -10.91 -12.16 -0.16
N GLU A 97 -9.93 -13.06 0.00
CA GLU A 97 -9.53 -13.58 1.30
C GLU A 97 -8.23 -12.94 1.78
N GLY A 98 -8.20 -12.57 3.06
CA GLY A 98 -7.04 -11.94 3.68
C GLY A 98 -6.89 -10.45 3.34
N PRO A 99 -5.71 -9.85 3.61
CA PRO A 99 -5.52 -8.41 3.45
C PRO A 99 -5.48 -8.03 1.95
N LEU A 100 -6.16 -6.93 1.61
CA LEU A 100 -6.20 -6.40 0.24
C LEU A 100 -4.83 -5.89 -0.25
N TYR A 101 -3.95 -5.54 0.68
CA TYR A 101 -2.63 -4.99 0.40
C TYR A 101 -1.59 -5.49 1.41
N GLN A 102 -0.31 -5.39 1.02
CA GLN A 102 0.83 -5.68 1.87
C GLN A 102 1.47 -4.36 2.32
N SER A 103 1.64 -4.17 3.64
CA SER A 103 2.47 -3.06 4.16
C SER A 103 3.88 -3.18 3.60
N ILE A 104 4.42 -2.07 3.09
CA ILE A 104 5.83 -1.89 2.70
C ILE A 104 6.53 -0.90 3.62
N THR A 105 5.96 -0.63 4.79
CA THR A 105 6.61 0.13 5.85
C THR A 105 7.24 -0.86 6.85
N PRO A 106 8.53 -0.72 7.18
CA PRO A 106 9.21 -1.65 8.09
C PRO A 106 8.56 -1.65 9.48
N ARG A 107 8.51 -2.81 10.14
CA ARG A 107 7.93 -3.03 11.48
C ARG A 107 6.50 -2.53 11.66
N CYS A 108 5.76 -2.33 10.57
CA CYS A 108 4.38 -1.90 10.60
C CYS A 108 3.49 -2.89 9.84
N THR A 109 2.49 -3.42 10.54
CA THR A 109 1.38 -4.17 9.96
C THR A 109 0.16 -3.29 10.06
N ILE A 110 -0.36 -2.85 8.92
CA ILE A 110 -1.49 -1.93 8.86
C ILE A 110 -2.73 -2.61 9.42
N GLY A 111 -3.40 -1.94 10.34
CA GLY A 111 -4.61 -2.43 10.99
C GLY A 111 -5.85 -2.25 10.12
N THR A 112 -6.98 -2.77 10.61
CA THR A 112 -8.30 -2.59 9.99
C THR A 112 -9.24 -1.75 10.87
N GLU A 113 -8.73 -1.12 11.93
CA GLU A 113 -9.52 -0.40 12.91
C GLU A 113 -8.97 1.01 13.12
N ARG A 114 -9.86 2.02 13.12
CA ARG A 114 -9.52 3.42 13.46
C ARG A 114 -8.37 4.00 12.62
N VAL A 115 -8.25 3.57 11.36
CA VAL A 115 -7.23 4.07 10.43
C VAL A 115 -7.77 5.25 9.63
N MET A 116 -6.93 6.24 9.36
CA MET A 116 -7.14 7.20 8.27
C MET A 116 -6.33 6.75 7.06
N GLN A 117 -6.96 6.49 5.92
CA GLN A 117 -6.27 5.95 4.75
C GLN A 117 -6.62 6.64 3.44
N HIS A 118 -5.59 6.86 2.62
CA HIS A 118 -5.70 7.23 1.22
C HIS A 118 -5.24 6.08 0.34
N LEU A 119 -6.16 5.51 -0.43
CA LEU A 119 -5.87 4.42 -1.36
C LEU A 119 -6.01 4.90 -2.79
N THR A 120 -5.09 4.48 -3.64
CA THR A 120 -5.17 4.67 -5.09
C THR A 120 -5.15 3.32 -5.77
N ILE A 121 -6.10 3.10 -6.67
CA ILE A 121 -6.18 1.91 -7.52
C ILE A 121 -6.08 2.31 -9.00
N LEU A 122 -5.25 1.59 -9.75
CA LEU A 122 -4.99 1.80 -11.17
C LEU A 122 -5.37 0.57 -11.98
N GLY A 123 -5.79 0.75 -13.23
CA GLY A 123 -5.84 -0.33 -14.22
C GLY A 123 -7.13 -1.16 -14.24
N ILE A 124 -8.17 -0.72 -13.53
CA ILE A 124 -9.48 -1.39 -13.56
C ILE A 124 -10.46 -0.50 -14.31
N PRO A 125 -10.87 -0.87 -15.53
CA PRO A 125 -11.89 -0.12 -16.28
C PRO A 125 -13.28 -0.38 -15.71
N GLU A 126 -14.18 0.60 -15.85
CA GLU A 126 -15.58 0.45 -15.41
C GLU A 126 -16.32 -0.68 -16.15
N SER A 127 -15.88 -1.04 -17.35
CA SER A 127 -16.38 -2.20 -18.10
C SER A 127 -16.11 -3.54 -17.43
N ARG A 128 -15.14 -3.60 -16.51
CA ARG A 128 -14.78 -4.77 -15.68
C ARG A 128 -15.29 -4.65 -14.25
N LEU A 129 -16.12 -3.65 -13.96
CA LEU A 129 -16.64 -3.41 -12.61
C LEU A 129 -17.65 -4.49 -12.18
N LYS A 130 -18.61 -4.77 -13.06
CA LYS A 130 -19.74 -5.68 -12.86
C LYS A 130 -20.40 -5.99 -14.21
N LYS A 131 -21.15 -7.10 -14.29
CA LYS A 131 -21.95 -7.43 -15.46
C LYS A 131 -23.11 -6.47 -15.62
N ALA A 132 -23.54 -6.27 -16.87
CA ALA A 132 -24.76 -5.53 -17.18
C ALA A 132 -26.00 -6.22 -16.59
N ALA A 133 -27.06 -5.46 -16.30
CA ALA A 133 -28.24 -5.94 -15.58
C ALA A 133 -28.94 -7.15 -16.21
N ASN A 134 -28.88 -7.29 -17.53
CA ASN A 134 -29.43 -8.43 -18.26
C ASN A 134 -28.60 -9.73 -18.12
N LYS A 135 -27.33 -9.63 -17.73
CA LYS A 135 -26.38 -10.74 -17.59
C LYS A 135 -25.84 -10.92 -16.16
N ALA A 136 -26.27 -10.07 -15.22
CA ALA A 136 -25.73 -10.02 -13.87
C ALA A 136 -26.00 -11.28 -13.05
N GLY A 137 -27.14 -11.95 -13.27
CA GLY A 137 -27.52 -13.12 -12.48
C GLY A 137 -27.42 -12.81 -10.99
N GLN A 138 -26.65 -13.63 -10.26
CA GLN A 138 -26.42 -13.48 -8.81
C GLN A 138 -25.71 -12.18 -8.41
N GLN A 139 -24.93 -11.56 -9.31
CA GLN A 139 -24.31 -10.25 -8.98
C GLN A 139 -25.38 -9.20 -8.68
N ARG A 140 -26.58 -9.31 -9.25
CA ARG A 140 -27.67 -8.35 -9.03
C ARG A 140 -28.15 -8.32 -7.58
N ASP A 141 -27.98 -9.42 -6.86
CA ASP A 141 -28.43 -9.56 -5.47
C ASP A 141 -27.37 -9.06 -4.48
N MET A 142 -26.14 -8.78 -4.95
CA MET A 142 -25.07 -8.23 -4.13
C MET A 142 -25.35 -6.75 -3.79
N PRO A 143 -25.24 -6.33 -2.51
CA PRO A 143 -25.44 -4.93 -2.12
C PRO A 143 -24.53 -3.94 -2.85
N ALA A 144 -23.33 -4.38 -3.25
CA ALA A 144 -22.37 -3.58 -4.00
C ALA A 144 -22.78 -3.32 -5.47
N TYR A 145 -23.77 -4.04 -5.99
CA TYR A 145 -24.18 -3.95 -7.40
C TYR A 145 -24.72 -2.56 -7.79
N LYS A 146 -25.17 -1.76 -6.84
CA LYS A 146 -25.65 -0.38 -7.09
C LYS A 146 -24.53 0.60 -7.48
N TYR A 147 -23.26 0.31 -7.15
CA TYR A 147 -22.14 1.21 -7.41
C TYR A 147 -21.68 1.12 -8.87
N ASN A 148 -21.43 2.27 -9.49
CA ASN A 148 -21.12 2.37 -10.93
C ASN A 148 -19.66 2.78 -11.20
N THR A 149 -18.88 3.08 -10.16
CA THR A 149 -17.47 3.43 -10.28
C THR A 149 -16.62 2.46 -9.46
N VAL A 150 -15.36 2.26 -9.87
CA VAL A 150 -14.37 1.47 -9.12
C VAL A 150 -14.14 2.08 -7.73
N LYS A 151 -14.11 3.42 -7.66
CA LYS A 151 -13.96 4.15 -6.41
C LYS A 151 -15.06 3.80 -5.41
N ASP A 152 -16.33 3.99 -5.76
CA ASP A 152 -17.44 3.83 -4.80
C ASP A 152 -17.59 2.37 -4.38
N MET A 153 -17.32 1.42 -5.30
CA MET A 153 -17.33 0.00 -4.98
C MET A 153 -16.22 -0.39 -4.00
N LEU A 154 -15.01 0.13 -4.19
CA LEU A 154 -13.89 -0.12 -3.28
C LEU A 154 -14.11 0.58 -1.92
N GLU A 155 -14.65 1.80 -1.89
CA GLU A 155 -15.01 2.48 -0.64
C GLU A 155 -16.06 1.69 0.14
N TYR A 156 -17.05 1.11 -0.55
CA TYR A 156 -18.03 0.22 0.09
C TYR A 156 -17.38 -1.04 0.66
N TYR A 157 -16.51 -1.71 -0.10
CA TYR A 157 -15.78 -2.89 0.39
C TYR A 157 -14.95 -2.57 1.64
N LEU A 158 -14.23 -1.44 1.65
CA LEU A 158 -13.46 -1.00 2.81
C LEU A 158 -14.36 -0.71 4.02
N ALA A 159 -15.52 -0.08 3.81
CA ALA A 159 -16.50 0.15 4.88
C ALA A 159 -17.07 -1.14 5.47
N CYS A 160 -17.09 -2.24 4.71
CA CYS A 160 -17.51 -3.56 5.18
C CYS A 160 -16.39 -4.37 5.86
N THR A 161 -15.13 -4.06 5.58
CA THR A 161 -13.96 -4.86 6.02
C THR A 161 -13.10 -4.16 7.07
N THR A 162 -13.38 -2.88 7.35
CA THR A 162 -12.67 -2.08 8.36
C THR A 162 -13.64 -1.47 9.35
N TYR A 163 -13.18 -1.20 10.56
CA TYR A 163 -13.96 -0.61 11.64
C TYR A 163 -13.50 0.82 11.93
N ALA A 164 -14.45 1.75 12.07
CA ALA A 164 -14.19 3.16 12.40
C ALA A 164 -13.07 3.82 11.56
N THR A 165 -12.91 3.38 10.31
CA THR A 165 -11.81 3.76 9.43
C THR A 165 -12.30 4.73 8.38
N ALA A 166 -11.59 5.85 8.21
CA ALA A 166 -11.89 6.85 7.20
C ALA A 166 -11.06 6.56 5.95
N SER A 167 -11.73 6.13 4.89
CA SER A 167 -11.09 5.71 3.63
C SER A 167 -11.37 6.70 2.52
N ASN A 168 -10.33 7.14 1.84
CA ASN A 168 -10.45 7.96 0.63
C ASN A 168 -9.82 7.24 -0.55
N VAL A 169 -10.65 6.88 -1.53
CA VAL A 169 -10.19 6.12 -2.71
C VAL A 169 -10.05 7.05 -3.91
N THR A 170 -8.97 6.85 -4.67
CA THR A 170 -8.76 7.42 -6.00
C THR A 170 -8.65 6.28 -7.00
N SER A 171 -9.49 6.26 -8.03
CA SER A 171 -9.44 5.26 -9.10
C SER A 171 -8.99 5.88 -10.42
N ILE A 172 -8.13 5.18 -11.15
CA ILE A 172 -7.66 5.57 -12.48
C ILE A 172 -7.72 4.36 -13.39
N GLU A 173 -8.39 4.47 -14.53
CA GLU A 173 -8.54 3.36 -15.47
C GLU A 173 -7.21 2.93 -16.11
N LYS A 174 -6.29 3.88 -16.35
CA LYS A 174 -4.98 3.58 -16.94
C LYS A 174 -4.13 2.70 -15.99
N PRO A 175 -3.67 1.51 -16.44
CA PRO A 175 -2.85 0.63 -15.62
C PRO A 175 -1.41 1.13 -15.49
N LEU A 176 -0.70 0.61 -14.50
CA LEU A 176 0.73 0.86 -14.35
C LEU A 176 1.49 0.15 -15.47
N GLN A 177 2.30 0.89 -16.22
CA GLN A 177 3.14 0.33 -17.28
C GLN A 177 4.40 -0.30 -16.67
N VAL A 178 4.70 -1.53 -17.05
CA VAL A 178 5.84 -2.33 -16.56
C VAL A 178 6.74 -2.78 -17.72
N ASN A 179 6.88 -1.92 -18.73
CA ASN A 179 7.81 -2.13 -19.83
C ASN A 179 9.26 -1.97 -19.38
N ALA A 180 10.22 -2.46 -20.17
CA ALA A 180 11.64 -2.25 -19.90
C ALA A 180 11.95 -0.75 -19.62
N PRO A 181 12.71 -0.41 -18.56
CA PRO A 181 13.52 -1.29 -17.73
C PRO A 181 12.80 -1.72 -16.42
N TYR A 182 11.55 -2.17 -16.46
CA TYR A 182 10.92 -2.86 -15.31
C TYR A 182 11.38 -4.33 -15.27
N PRO A 183 11.72 -4.90 -14.09
CA PRO A 183 12.17 -6.29 -14.00
C PRO A 183 11.02 -7.27 -14.26
N GLU A 184 11.33 -8.39 -14.91
CA GLU A 184 10.37 -9.47 -15.17
C GLU A 184 10.17 -10.32 -13.92
N ILE A 185 9.40 -9.79 -12.97
CA ILE A 185 9.15 -10.40 -11.65
C ILE A 185 7.78 -11.02 -11.50
N PHE A 186 6.92 -10.92 -12.51
CA PHE A 186 5.58 -11.49 -12.45
C PHE A 186 5.63 -12.98 -12.80
N ASP A 187 4.83 -13.78 -12.09
CA ASP A 187 4.73 -15.19 -12.39
C ASP A 187 4.09 -15.46 -13.77
N GLN A 188 4.05 -16.73 -14.14
CA GLN A 188 3.56 -17.17 -15.43
C GLN A 188 2.03 -17.03 -15.58
N TYR A 189 1.26 -16.80 -14.53
CA TYR A 189 -0.21 -16.69 -14.60
C TYR A 189 -0.69 -15.25 -14.85
N ILE A 190 0.20 -14.26 -14.75
CA ILE A 190 -0.10 -12.88 -15.11
C ILE A 190 -0.07 -12.71 -16.62
N GLY A 191 -1.14 -12.20 -17.23
CA GLY A 191 -1.19 -11.92 -18.66
C GLY A 191 -0.39 -10.69 -19.07
N GLN A 192 -0.33 -10.42 -20.38
CA GLN A 192 0.26 -9.20 -20.93
C GLN A 192 -0.40 -7.91 -20.37
N ASP A 193 -1.71 -8.00 -20.10
CA ASP A 193 -2.57 -6.95 -19.55
C ASP A 193 -2.54 -6.86 -18.02
N GLY A 194 -1.84 -7.79 -17.35
CA GLY A 194 -1.70 -7.83 -15.91
C GLY A 194 -2.83 -8.55 -15.16
N ASN A 195 -3.83 -9.09 -15.87
CA ASN A 195 -4.86 -9.92 -15.26
C ASN A 195 -4.32 -11.32 -14.95
N VAL A 196 -4.96 -12.02 -14.01
CA VAL A 196 -4.62 -13.41 -13.66
C VAL A 196 -5.39 -14.36 -14.59
N TYR A 197 -4.66 -15.31 -15.20
CA TYR A 197 -5.20 -16.34 -16.09
C TYR A 197 -5.08 -17.72 -15.44
N ALA A 198 -6.01 -18.62 -15.76
CA ALA A 198 -5.97 -20.01 -15.29
C ALA A 198 -4.81 -20.83 -15.92
N SER A 199 -4.41 -20.48 -17.14
CA SER A 199 -3.31 -21.12 -17.86
C SER A 199 -2.05 -20.24 -17.84
N SER A 200 -0.89 -20.90 -17.92
CA SER A 200 0.39 -20.22 -18.05
C SER A 200 0.45 -19.36 -19.31
N ARG A 201 0.99 -18.16 -19.17
CA ARG A 201 1.44 -17.29 -20.25
C ARG A 201 2.53 -18.01 -21.06
N TYR A 202 2.57 -17.76 -22.37
CA TYR A 202 3.66 -18.21 -23.23
C TYR A 202 4.99 -17.55 -22.83
N ASP A 203 6.09 -18.30 -22.92
CA ASP A 203 7.41 -17.87 -22.45
C ASP A 203 7.90 -16.56 -23.10
N ASP A 204 7.56 -16.32 -24.38
CA ASP A 204 7.97 -15.12 -25.13
C ASP A 204 7.08 -13.89 -24.85
N THR A 205 5.95 -14.06 -24.18
CA THR A 205 5.02 -12.97 -23.89
C THR A 205 5.42 -12.29 -22.59
N LYS A 206 5.66 -10.98 -22.64
CA LYS A 206 6.00 -10.17 -21.46
C LYS A 206 4.76 -9.46 -20.92
N VAL A 207 4.74 -9.25 -19.60
CA VAL A 207 3.76 -8.36 -18.96
C VAL A 207 4.09 -6.92 -19.36
N GLN A 208 3.11 -6.18 -19.88
CA GLN A 208 3.29 -4.80 -20.35
C GLN A 208 2.70 -3.79 -19.38
N SER A 209 1.61 -4.17 -18.71
CA SER A 209 0.97 -3.35 -17.70
C SER A 209 0.35 -4.21 -16.61
N ILE A 210 0.13 -3.62 -15.44
CA ILE A 210 -0.59 -4.27 -14.34
C ILE A 210 -1.64 -3.35 -13.72
N PRO A 211 -2.79 -3.89 -13.28
CA PRO A 211 -3.58 -3.25 -12.25
C PRO A 211 -2.78 -3.28 -10.94
N ILE A 212 -2.88 -2.20 -10.16
CA ILE A 212 -2.12 -2.04 -8.92
C ILE A 212 -2.93 -1.18 -7.96
N MET A 213 -2.79 -1.46 -6.67
CA MET A 213 -3.30 -0.58 -5.62
C MET A 213 -2.20 -0.24 -4.64
N ALA A 214 -2.17 0.98 -4.14
CA ALA A 214 -1.26 1.38 -3.07
C ALA A 214 -1.93 2.44 -2.19
N GLY A 215 -1.50 2.58 -0.94
CA GLY A 215 -2.06 3.61 -0.07
C GLY A 215 -1.14 4.10 1.03
N PHE A 216 -1.50 5.26 1.58
CA PHE A 216 -0.97 5.78 2.83
C PHE A 216 -1.98 5.57 3.95
N HIS A 217 -1.48 5.22 5.12
CA HIS A 217 -2.26 4.81 6.29
C HIS A 217 -1.71 5.49 7.53
N SER A 218 -2.60 6.06 8.34
CA SER A 218 -2.28 6.58 9.65
C SER A 218 -3.17 5.90 10.68
N GLY A 219 -2.60 5.00 11.47
CA GLY A 219 -3.25 4.30 12.57
C GLY A 219 -2.25 4.04 13.70
N SER A 220 -2.75 3.47 14.81
CA SER A 220 -1.97 3.23 16.02
C SER A 220 -0.86 2.19 15.86
N GLU A 221 -0.90 1.36 14.82
CA GLU A 221 0.16 0.39 14.48
C GLU A 221 1.53 1.05 14.26
N ILE A 222 1.56 2.34 13.91
CA ILE A 222 2.78 3.13 13.74
C ILE A 222 3.51 3.31 15.09
N GLY A 223 2.79 3.34 16.21
CA GLY A 223 3.38 3.38 17.54
C GLY A 223 4.34 2.20 17.78
N GLY A 224 3.97 0.99 17.31
CA GLY A 224 4.83 -0.19 17.39
C GLY A 224 6.10 -0.07 16.53
N LEU A 225 6.02 0.57 15.36
CA LEU A 225 7.19 0.90 14.54
C LEU A 225 8.13 1.85 15.29
N LEU A 226 7.60 2.93 15.85
CA LEU A 226 8.39 3.96 16.55
C LEU A 226 9.07 3.37 17.80
N GLU A 227 8.34 2.56 18.57
CA GLU A 227 8.89 1.83 19.72
C GLU A 227 10.01 0.87 19.31
N SER A 228 9.83 0.15 18.19
CA SER A 228 10.87 -0.73 17.65
C SER A 228 12.10 0.05 17.18
N LEU A 229 11.91 1.21 16.54
CA LEU A 229 13.01 2.08 16.10
C LEU A 229 13.80 2.58 17.31
N HIS A 230 13.12 3.14 18.32
CA HIS A 230 13.73 3.59 19.57
C HIS A 230 14.55 2.46 20.21
N THR A 231 13.97 1.25 20.33
CA THR A 231 14.63 0.10 20.93
C THR A 231 15.91 -0.32 20.20
N GLU A 232 15.91 -0.32 18.86
CA GLU A 232 17.08 -0.70 18.07
C GLU A 232 18.13 0.41 17.99
N ALA A 233 17.69 1.67 17.96
CA ALA A 233 18.54 2.85 17.98
C ALA A 233 19.29 2.93 19.33
N ARG A 234 18.59 2.84 20.47
CA ARG A 234 19.19 2.90 21.82
C ARG A 234 20.31 1.88 22.06
N LYS A 235 20.30 0.74 21.36
CA LYS A 235 21.37 -0.28 21.42
C LYS A 235 22.66 0.15 20.69
N LEU A 236 22.66 1.27 19.96
CA LEU A 236 23.83 1.78 19.24
C LEU A 236 24.74 2.56 20.19
N LYS A 237 26.03 2.26 20.16
CA LYS A 237 27.05 3.04 20.87
C LYS A 237 27.58 4.12 19.92
N ILE A 238 26.88 5.25 19.81
CA ILE A 238 27.21 6.33 18.87
C ILE A 238 28.65 6.82 18.96
N ALA A 239 29.24 6.82 20.17
CA ALA A 239 30.64 7.17 20.40
C ALA A 239 31.65 6.29 19.64
N ARG A 240 31.23 5.12 19.11
CA ARG A 240 32.10 4.25 18.28
C ARG A 240 32.10 4.64 16.80
N PHE A 241 31.21 5.54 16.39
CA PHE A 241 30.99 5.92 15.00
C PHE A 241 31.42 7.37 14.79
N HIS A 242 32.73 7.58 14.59
CA HIS A 242 33.34 8.90 14.41
C HIS A 242 32.79 9.69 13.21
N GLN A 243 32.03 9.05 12.31
CA GLN A 243 31.37 9.73 11.19
C GLN A 243 30.13 10.52 11.64
N PHE A 244 29.54 10.19 12.79
CA PHE A 244 28.44 10.97 13.33
C PHE A 244 28.98 12.15 14.14
N THR A 245 28.46 13.34 13.83
CA THR A 245 28.80 14.59 14.54
C THR A 245 27.89 14.87 15.73
N ILE A 246 26.92 13.98 15.98
CA ILE A 246 25.98 14.09 17.09
C ILE A 246 26.68 13.73 18.40
N ASP A 247 26.52 14.56 19.42
CA ASP A 247 27.03 14.24 20.75
C ASP A 247 26.08 13.27 21.48
N LYS A 248 26.47 12.86 22.69
CA LYS A 248 25.69 11.88 23.45
C LYS A 248 24.33 12.42 23.88
N ASP A 249 24.29 13.68 24.28
CA ASP A 249 23.10 14.28 24.89
C ASP A 249 22.07 14.58 23.80
N GLU A 250 22.51 15.09 22.64
CA GLU A 250 21.69 15.29 21.44
C GLU A 250 21.10 13.96 20.92
N TYR A 251 21.85 12.87 21.00
CA TYR A 251 21.34 11.55 20.61
C TYR A 251 20.28 11.00 21.57
N GLU A 252 20.46 11.15 22.88
CA GLU A 252 19.44 10.76 23.86
C GLU A 252 18.19 11.63 23.74
N GLU A 253 18.32 12.92 23.40
CA GLU A 253 17.20 13.80 23.06
C GLU A 253 16.43 13.27 21.84
N CYS A 254 17.13 12.92 20.75
CA CYS A 254 16.51 12.32 19.58
C CYS A 254 15.77 11.01 19.90
N LEU A 255 16.28 10.20 20.83
CA LEU A 255 15.59 8.97 21.27
C LEU A 255 14.31 9.28 22.05
N ASN A 256 14.33 10.30 22.91
CA ASN A 256 13.14 10.76 23.62
C ASN A 256 12.08 11.31 22.65
N ASP A 257 12.50 12.08 21.64
CA ASP A 257 11.60 12.59 20.60
C ASP A 257 10.86 11.48 19.85
N ILE A 258 11.48 10.31 19.66
CA ILE A 258 10.82 9.15 19.05
C ILE A 258 9.69 8.63 19.95
N LEU A 259 9.90 8.60 21.27
CA LEU A 259 8.87 8.18 22.22
C LEU A 259 7.76 9.21 22.34
N THR A 260 8.09 10.51 22.37
CA THR A 260 7.07 11.56 22.31
C THR A 260 6.24 11.46 21.03
N LEU A 261 6.88 11.22 19.88
CA LEU A 261 6.14 11.00 18.63
C LEU A 261 5.28 9.73 18.67
N LYS A 262 5.69 8.68 19.39
CA LYS A 262 4.90 7.45 19.56
C LYS A 262 3.57 7.75 20.28
N GLU A 263 3.58 8.61 21.29
CA GLU A 263 2.39 8.98 22.08
C GLU A 263 1.28 9.59 21.21
N GLU A 264 1.64 10.34 20.15
CA GLU A 264 0.69 10.89 19.17
C GLU A 264 -0.07 9.81 18.36
N TYR A 265 0.39 8.55 18.40
CA TYR A 265 -0.27 7.40 17.76
C TYR A 265 -1.08 6.53 18.72
N GLU A 266 -1.11 6.85 20.01
CA GLU A 266 -1.97 6.13 20.94
C GLU A 266 -3.44 6.54 20.71
N ASP A 267 -4.34 5.56 20.60
CA ASP A 267 -5.77 5.79 20.32
C ASP A 267 -6.53 6.42 21.50
N SER A 268 -5.82 6.77 22.57
CA SER A 268 -6.27 7.44 23.80
C SER A 268 -7.03 8.75 23.56
N TYR A 269 -6.95 9.32 22.34
CA TYR A 269 -7.55 10.60 21.97
C TYR A 269 -8.70 10.50 20.95
N LEU A 270 -9.09 9.30 20.52
CA LEU A 270 -10.19 9.08 19.58
C LEU A 270 -11.47 8.67 20.35
N ILE A 271 -12.08 9.65 21.03
CA ILE A 271 -13.45 9.57 21.55
C ILE A 271 -14.44 9.67 20.38
#